data_AF-A0A0R3THR2-F1
#
_entry.id   AF-A0A0R3THR2-F1
#
_cell.length_a   1.000
_cell.length_b   1.000
_cell.length_c   1.000
_cell.angle_alpha   90.00
_cell.angle_beta   90.00
_cell.angle_gamma   90.00
#
_symmetry.space_group_name_H-M   'P 1'
#
loop_
_entity.id
_entity.type
_entity.pdbx_description
1 polymer ?
#
loop_
_entity_poly.entity_id
_entity_poly.type
_entity_poly.pdbx_seq_one_letter_code
_entity_poly.pdbx_strand_id
1 'polypeptide(L)'
;MSMRPTALDPAPTNCLIGSLYIALEAASKEAAKLNPCCLMTNRNILPRQIFRRTPPASFECILPIILTDKLDNDMTQRAEAIADLSWEIRRLTLVFLAKPEKTSRHVTDAMRERLRNAQRRLIDKKTYYRDLVHACYQVAKVANEQISMGHTSSGQFLSGICLLFGGEATVKANVKSVTSNGGRCSHAALATALRLYELQANSNSNSSPSSPTPIHISFYARASDGLDGPTAFGAGAWSTDELIEDSAEADRAKQCLMSCDSYGYFANGSKIDADKGHYLPARLTGTNVMDLFMCLIGIYE
;
A
#
# COMPACT_ATOMS: atom_id res chain seq x y z
N MET A 1 -49.06 36.57 -1.69
CA MET A 1 -47.73 37.21 -1.59
C MET A 1 -46.74 36.15 -1.16
N SER A 2 -45.88 35.70 -2.07
CA SER A 2 -44.78 34.77 -1.75
C SER A 2 -43.53 35.60 -1.44
N MET A 3 -43.04 35.54 -0.20
CA MET A 3 -41.74 36.11 0.16
C MET A 3 -40.66 35.27 -0.53
N ARG A 4 -39.98 35.85 -1.53
CA ARG A 4 -38.73 35.30 -2.03
C ARG A 4 -37.68 35.48 -0.94
N PRO A 5 -36.91 34.44 -0.56
CA PRO A 5 -35.79 34.62 0.33
C PRO A 5 -34.81 35.58 -0.32
N THR A 6 -34.55 36.71 0.33
CA THR A 6 -33.47 37.61 0.00
C THR A 6 -32.15 36.86 0.15
N ALA A 7 -31.42 36.71 -0.95
CA ALA A 7 -30.08 36.12 -0.94
C ALA A 7 -29.17 36.97 -0.04
N LEU A 8 -28.49 36.33 0.91
CA LEU A 8 -27.42 36.93 1.70
C LEU A 8 -26.21 37.17 0.77
N ASP A 9 -25.74 38.40 0.70
CA ASP A 9 -24.57 38.81 -0.10
C ASP A 9 -23.47 39.35 0.84
N PRO A 10 -22.23 38.82 0.78
CA PRO A 10 -21.77 37.75 -0.09
C PRO A 10 -22.36 36.38 0.27
N ALA A 11 -22.64 35.59 -0.77
CA ALA A 11 -23.01 34.20 -0.61
C ALA A 11 -21.91 33.44 0.18
N PRO A 12 -22.27 32.54 1.10
CA PRO A 12 -21.30 31.81 1.89
C PRO A 12 -20.41 30.93 1.01
N THR A 13 -19.09 31.07 1.15
CA THR A 13 -18.10 30.21 0.49
C THR A 13 -17.73 29.06 1.43
N ASN A 14 -18.03 27.82 1.02
CA ASN A 14 -17.64 26.63 1.76
C ASN A 14 -16.29 26.10 1.27
N CYS A 15 -15.31 26.02 2.17
CA CYS A 15 -13.97 25.47 1.88
C CYS A 15 -13.72 24.20 2.70
N LEU A 16 -13.39 23.10 2.03
CA LEU A 16 -12.91 21.89 2.69
C LEU A 16 -11.43 22.04 3.04
N ILE A 17 -11.13 22.22 4.33
CA ILE A 17 -9.75 22.40 4.84
C ILE A 17 -9.10 21.10 5.33
N GLY A 18 -9.87 20.02 5.43
CA GLY A 18 -9.41 18.70 5.83
C GLY A 18 -10.26 17.63 5.17
N SER A 19 -9.61 16.65 4.55
CA SER A 19 -10.25 15.49 3.94
C SER A 19 -9.24 14.36 3.79
N LEU A 20 -9.74 13.16 3.56
CA LEU A 20 -8.90 12.01 3.27
C LEU A 20 -8.00 12.24 2.05
N TYR A 21 -8.55 12.84 0.99
CA TYR A 21 -7.77 13.15 -0.21
C TYR A 21 -6.62 14.13 0.08
N ILE A 22 -6.87 15.18 0.89
CA ILE A 22 -5.82 16.12 1.31
C ILE A 22 -4.71 15.38 2.08
N ALA A 23 -5.08 14.44 2.95
CA ALA A 23 -4.11 13.64 3.70
C ALA A 23 -3.30 12.70 2.79
N LEU A 24 -3.93 12.05 1.80
CA LEU A 24 -3.24 11.23 0.80
C LEU A 24 -2.31 12.05 -0.09
N GLU A 25 -2.71 13.27 -0.46
CA GLU A 25 -1.88 14.18 -1.23
C GLU A 25 -0.64 14.63 -0.43
N ALA A 26 -0.82 14.93 0.86
CA ALA A 26 0.29 15.23 1.77
C ALA A 26 1.25 14.03 1.90
N ALA A 27 0.73 12.83 2.14
CA ALA A 27 1.52 11.60 2.20
C ALA A 27 2.29 11.34 0.89
N SER A 28 1.64 11.59 -0.25
CA SER A 28 2.28 11.48 -1.57
C SER A 28 3.42 12.46 -1.75
N LYS A 29 3.24 13.73 -1.35
CA LYS A 29 4.30 14.75 -1.44
C LYS A 29 5.49 14.43 -0.55
N GLU A 30 5.26 13.90 0.65
CA GLU A 30 6.34 13.49 1.55
C GLU A 30 7.06 12.25 1.02
N ALA A 31 6.34 11.21 0.60
CA ALA A 31 6.94 10.02 0.01
C ALA A 31 7.83 10.35 -1.20
N ALA A 32 7.40 11.26 -2.08
CA ALA A 32 8.20 11.65 -3.25
C ALA A 32 9.54 12.33 -2.92
N LYS A 33 9.69 12.91 -1.73
CA LYS A 33 10.93 13.56 -1.25
C LYS A 33 11.82 12.60 -0.46
N LEU A 34 11.35 11.40 -0.14
CA LEU A 34 12.12 10.48 0.68
C LEU A 34 13.28 9.87 -0.11
N ASN A 35 14.47 10.02 0.45
CA ASN A 35 15.71 9.37 0.06
C ASN A 35 16.39 8.82 1.33
N PRO A 36 15.88 7.71 1.88
CA PRO A 36 16.27 7.23 3.21
C PRO A 36 17.74 6.81 3.28
N CYS A 37 18.33 6.44 2.13
CA CYS A 37 19.70 5.95 2.06
C CYS A 37 20.69 6.98 1.50
N CYS A 38 20.29 8.27 1.44
CA CYS A 38 21.12 9.37 0.92
C CYS A 38 21.75 9.06 -0.45
N LEU A 39 20.99 8.35 -1.29
CA LEU A 39 21.41 7.94 -2.62
C LEU A 39 21.68 9.17 -3.47
N MET A 40 22.70 9.09 -4.34
CA MET A 40 22.96 10.11 -5.35
C MET A 40 21.86 10.04 -6.41
N THR A 41 20.75 10.75 -6.17
CA THR A 41 19.60 10.77 -7.07
C THR A 41 19.39 12.17 -7.65
N ASN A 42 19.19 12.23 -8.95
CA ASN A 42 18.55 13.39 -9.56
C ASN A 42 17.04 13.22 -9.44
N ARG A 43 16.30 14.31 -9.19
CA ARG A 43 14.83 14.26 -9.14
C ARG A 43 14.29 13.66 -10.45
N ASN A 44 13.60 12.53 -10.35
CA ASN A 44 13.03 11.82 -11.48
C ASN A 44 11.71 12.47 -11.90
N ILE A 45 11.74 13.25 -12.98
CA ILE A 45 10.56 13.97 -13.48
C ILE A 45 9.54 13.00 -14.06
N LEU A 46 8.29 13.11 -13.59
CA LEU A 46 7.17 12.28 -14.04
C LEU A 46 6.50 12.89 -15.28
N PRO A 47 6.39 12.14 -16.39
CA PRO A 47 5.66 12.62 -17.56
C PRO A 47 4.18 12.81 -17.24
N ARG A 48 3.73 14.08 -17.21
CA ARG A 48 2.34 14.43 -16.88
C ARG A 48 1.31 13.83 -17.82
N GLN A 49 1.70 13.46 -19.04
CA GLN A 49 0.81 12.75 -19.97
C GLN A 49 0.41 11.34 -19.49
N ILE A 50 1.28 10.70 -18.70
CA ILE A 50 1.08 9.39 -18.08
C ILE A 50 0.54 9.59 -16.66
N PHE A 51 1.31 10.24 -15.79
CA PHE A 51 1.00 10.40 -14.37
C PHE A 51 0.10 11.62 -14.10
N ARG A 52 -1.05 11.68 -14.76
CA ARG A 52 -2.00 12.81 -14.64
C ARG A 52 -2.61 12.93 -13.24
N ARG A 53 -2.71 11.80 -12.53
CA ARG A 53 -3.39 11.69 -11.23
C ARG A 53 -2.44 11.60 -10.04
N THR A 54 -1.15 11.49 -10.31
CA THR A 54 -0.10 11.52 -9.29
C THR A 54 0.18 12.97 -8.91
N PRO A 55 -0.03 13.39 -7.66
CA PRO A 55 0.19 14.79 -7.27
C PRO A 55 1.62 15.30 -7.54
N PRO A 56 2.71 14.63 -7.08
CA PRO A 56 4.06 15.12 -7.31
C PRO A 56 4.45 15.12 -8.78
N ALA A 57 5.27 16.10 -9.17
CA ALA A 57 5.81 16.22 -10.53
C ALA A 57 7.10 15.41 -10.72
N SER A 58 7.72 14.98 -9.62
CA SER A 58 8.96 14.23 -9.59
C SER A 58 9.07 13.44 -8.31
N PHE A 59 9.98 12.46 -8.27
CA PHE A 59 10.31 11.72 -7.04
C PHE A 59 11.83 11.49 -6.92
N GLU A 60 12.31 11.28 -5.70
CA GLU A 60 13.70 10.89 -5.42
C GLU A 60 13.84 9.36 -5.54
N CYS A 61 13.48 8.61 -4.48
CA CYS A 61 13.56 7.15 -4.48
C CYS A 61 12.19 6.46 -4.53
N ILE A 62 11.16 7.08 -3.94
CA ILE A 62 9.82 6.49 -3.83
C ILE A 62 8.86 7.18 -4.78
N LEU A 63 8.28 6.44 -5.72
CA LEU A 63 7.22 6.91 -6.61
C LEU A 63 5.84 6.68 -5.97
N PRO A 64 5.16 7.72 -5.46
CA PRO A 64 3.84 7.56 -4.86
C PRO A 64 2.73 7.56 -5.93
N ILE A 65 1.70 6.75 -5.72
CA ILE A 65 0.51 6.67 -6.57
C ILE A 65 -0.73 6.60 -5.68
N ILE A 66 -1.57 7.65 -5.73
CA ILE A 66 -2.89 7.61 -5.10
C ILE A 66 -3.84 6.83 -6.00
N LEU A 67 -4.27 5.67 -5.55
CA LEU A 67 -5.18 4.80 -6.31
C LEU A 67 -6.64 5.13 -6.03
N THR A 68 -7.00 5.35 -4.77
CA THR A 68 -8.38 5.67 -4.37
C THR A 68 -8.42 6.33 -2.99
N ASP A 69 -9.37 7.23 -2.80
CA ASP A 69 -9.80 7.82 -1.52
C ASP A 69 -11.19 7.32 -1.10
N LYS A 70 -11.66 6.23 -1.73
CA LYS A 70 -13.01 5.66 -1.56
C LYS A 70 -12.96 4.14 -1.35
N LEU A 71 -11.98 3.65 -0.62
CA LEU A 71 -11.93 2.25 -0.23
C LEU A 71 -13.10 1.96 0.72
N ASP A 72 -13.97 1.02 0.36
CA ASP A 72 -15.20 0.70 1.10
C ASP A 72 -15.47 -0.82 1.09
N ASN A 73 -16.64 -1.25 1.56
CA ASN A 73 -17.07 -2.65 1.60
C ASN A 73 -16.26 -3.53 2.58
N ASP A 74 -16.07 -4.82 2.29
CA ASP A 74 -15.44 -5.78 3.21
C ASP A 74 -13.91 -5.62 3.22
N MET A 75 -13.35 -5.36 4.40
CA MET A 75 -11.92 -5.08 4.55
C MET A 75 -11.03 -6.27 4.18
N THR A 76 -11.47 -7.51 4.41
CA THR A 76 -10.69 -8.70 4.02
C THR A 76 -10.53 -8.74 2.51
N GLN A 77 -11.64 -8.55 1.77
CA GLN A 77 -11.62 -8.53 0.31
C GLN A 77 -10.76 -7.40 -0.25
N ARG A 78 -10.78 -6.22 0.40
CA ARG A 78 -9.94 -5.09 0.01
C ARG A 78 -8.47 -5.37 0.29
N ALA A 79 -8.11 -5.87 1.46
CA ALA A 79 -6.74 -6.22 1.83
C ALA A 79 -6.14 -7.28 0.89
N GLU A 80 -6.93 -8.30 0.52
CA GLU A 80 -6.53 -9.31 -0.46
C GLU A 80 -6.30 -8.69 -1.85
N ALA A 81 -7.20 -7.79 -2.28
CA ALA A 81 -7.06 -7.12 -3.57
C ALA A 81 -5.85 -6.18 -3.61
N ILE A 82 -5.48 -5.55 -2.48
CA ILE A 82 -4.23 -4.77 -2.36
C ILE A 82 -3.04 -5.71 -2.51
N ALA A 83 -3.01 -6.82 -1.79
CA ALA A 83 -1.93 -7.81 -1.88
C ALA A 83 -1.75 -8.35 -3.30
N ASP A 84 -2.85 -8.72 -3.97
CA ASP A 84 -2.81 -9.22 -5.36
C ASP A 84 -2.26 -8.18 -6.34
N LEU A 85 -2.65 -6.90 -6.19
CA LEU A 85 -2.13 -5.82 -7.03
C LEU A 85 -0.64 -5.57 -6.77
N SER A 86 -0.24 -5.49 -5.50
CA SER A 86 1.16 -5.30 -5.10
C SER A 86 2.03 -6.46 -5.58
N TRP A 87 1.52 -7.69 -5.57
CA TRP A 87 2.21 -8.86 -6.10
C TRP A 87 2.45 -8.78 -7.61
N GLU A 88 1.43 -8.40 -8.39
CA GLU A 88 1.60 -8.24 -9.85
C GLU A 88 2.53 -7.06 -10.19
N ILE A 89 2.52 -5.99 -9.39
CA ILE A 89 3.49 -4.87 -9.50
C ILE A 89 4.91 -5.36 -9.21
N ARG A 90 5.11 -6.14 -8.14
CA ARG A 90 6.40 -6.78 -7.82
C ARG A 90 6.90 -7.63 -8.98
N ARG A 91 6.06 -8.53 -9.51
CA ARG A 91 6.42 -9.39 -10.66
C ARG A 91 6.78 -8.59 -11.90
N LEU A 92 6.03 -7.54 -12.20
CA LEU A 92 6.32 -6.68 -13.35
C LEU A 92 7.62 -5.89 -13.16
N THR A 93 7.89 -5.43 -11.95
CA THR A 93 9.14 -4.73 -11.61
C THR A 93 10.35 -5.65 -11.77
N LEU A 94 10.25 -6.91 -11.33
CA LEU A 94 11.29 -7.93 -11.57
C LEU A 94 11.56 -8.14 -13.06
N VAL A 95 10.53 -8.10 -13.92
CA VAL A 95 10.72 -8.18 -15.37
C VAL A 95 11.51 -7.00 -15.91
N PHE A 96 11.29 -5.78 -15.40
CA PHE A 96 12.09 -4.62 -15.81
C PHE A 96 13.51 -4.65 -15.25
N LEU A 97 13.72 -5.13 -14.03
CA LEU A 97 15.05 -5.30 -13.44
C LEU A 97 15.89 -6.33 -14.20
N ALA A 98 15.28 -7.43 -14.64
CA ALA A 98 15.97 -8.52 -15.32
C ALA A 98 16.35 -8.23 -16.79
N LYS A 99 15.97 -7.07 -17.36
CA LYS A 99 16.12 -6.80 -18.80
C LYS A 99 16.99 -5.57 -19.06
N PRO A 100 18.05 -5.67 -19.88
CA PRO A 100 19.00 -4.57 -20.10
C PRO A 100 18.38 -3.37 -20.84
N GLU A 101 17.46 -3.61 -21.77
CA GLU A 101 16.84 -2.55 -22.59
C GLU A 101 15.61 -1.90 -21.92
N LYS A 102 15.07 -2.51 -20.85
CA LYS A 102 13.96 -1.97 -20.02
C LYS A 102 12.76 -1.41 -20.79
N THR A 103 12.40 -1.96 -21.96
CA THR A 103 11.29 -1.42 -22.76
C THR A 103 9.94 -2.10 -22.46
N SER A 104 8.84 -1.38 -22.73
CA SER A 104 7.46 -1.89 -22.55
C SER A 104 7.12 -3.11 -23.44
N ARG A 105 7.98 -3.43 -24.42
CA ARG A 105 7.86 -4.62 -25.28
C ARG A 105 7.94 -5.94 -24.50
N HIS A 106 8.56 -5.91 -23.32
CA HIS A 106 8.67 -7.08 -22.44
C HIS A 106 7.42 -7.32 -21.60
N VAL A 107 6.46 -6.38 -21.62
CA VAL A 107 5.18 -6.52 -20.92
C VAL A 107 4.20 -7.24 -21.82
N THR A 108 4.01 -8.54 -21.60
CA THR A 108 3.08 -9.38 -22.37
C THR A 108 1.63 -9.01 -22.07
N ASP A 109 0.70 -9.33 -22.98
CA ASP A 109 -0.72 -9.06 -22.76
C ASP A 109 -1.29 -9.84 -21.56
N ALA A 110 -0.76 -11.04 -21.29
CA ALA A 110 -1.10 -11.80 -20.09
C ALA A 110 -0.72 -11.06 -18.79
N MET A 111 0.46 -10.41 -18.75
CA MET A 111 0.86 -9.59 -17.61
C MET A 111 -0.04 -8.35 -17.47
N ARG A 112 -0.36 -7.70 -18.59
CA ARG A 112 -1.27 -6.53 -18.60
C ARG A 112 -2.65 -6.91 -18.07
N GLU A 113 -3.15 -8.06 -18.46
CA GLU A 113 -4.48 -8.53 -18.05
C GLU A 113 -4.52 -8.91 -16.57
N ARG A 114 -3.48 -9.59 -16.04
CA ARG A 114 -3.38 -9.85 -14.60
C ARG A 114 -3.34 -8.56 -13.78
N LEU A 115 -2.48 -7.61 -14.16
CA LEU A 115 -2.39 -6.31 -13.50
C LEU A 115 -3.72 -5.56 -13.55
N ARG A 116 -4.39 -5.56 -14.71
CA ARG A 116 -5.70 -4.93 -14.89
C ARG A 116 -6.77 -5.58 -14.03
N ASN A 117 -6.77 -6.91 -13.91
CA ASN A 117 -7.75 -7.64 -13.10
C ASN A 117 -7.52 -7.43 -11.61
N ALA A 118 -6.26 -7.44 -11.15
CA ALA A 118 -5.94 -7.07 -9.78
C ALA A 118 -6.36 -5.63 -9.47
N GLN A 119 -6.08 -4.68 -10.37
CA GLN A 119 -6.48 -3.28 -10.22
C GLN A 119 -8.01 -3.11 -10.16
N ARG A 120 -8.76 -3.83 -11.00
CA ARG A 120 -10.24 -3.79 -11.03
C ARG A 120 -10.90 -4.29 -9.74
N ARG A 121 -10.24 -5.17 -8.99
CA ARG A 121 -10.75 -5.63 -7.68
C ARG A 121 -10.68 -4.54 -6.61
N LEU A 122 -9.77 -3.56 -6.78
CA LEU A 122 -9.60 -2.45 -5.85
C LEU A 122 -10.39 -1.21 -6.22
N ILE A 123 -10.37 -0.87 -7.51
CA ILE A 123 -10.96 0.36 -8.02
C ILE A 123 -11.81 0.03 -9.25
N ASP A 124 -12.89 0.79 -9.43
CA ASP A 124 -13.79 0.69 -10.58
C ASP A 124 -13.05 0.83 -11.93
N LYS A 125 -13.80 0.87 -13.05
CA LYS A 125 -13.31 0.96 -14.45
C LYS A 125 -12.32 2.11 -14.76
N LYS A 126 -11.94 2.97 -13.81
CA LYS A 126 -10.83 3.92 -13.95
C LYS A 126 -9.53 3.14 -14.21
N THR A 127 -8.99 3.27 -15.42
CA THR A 127 -7.75 2.58 -15.80
C THR A 127 -6.52 3.32 -15.27
N TYR A 128 -5.78 2.69 -14.34
CA TYR A 128 -4.45 3.11 -13.88
C TYR A 128 -3.34 2.18 -14.40
N TYR A 129 -3.69 1.10 -15.09
CA TYR A 129 -2.73 0.07 -15.47
C TYR A 129 -1.53 0.61 -16.27
N ARG A 130 -1.73 1.65 -17.10
CA ARG A 130 -0.63 2.29 -17.84
C ARG A 130 0.33 2.97 -16.87
N ASP A 131 -0.19 3.78 -15.96
CA ASP A 131 0.56 4.47 -14.92
C ASP A 131 1.33 3.46 -14.07
N LEU A 132 0.70 2.33 -13.70
CA LEU A 132 1.34 1.25 -12.93
C LEU A 132 2.47 0.57 -13.69
N VAL A 133 2.28 0.26 -14.98
CA VAL A 133 3.36 -0.31 -15.82
C VAL A 133 4.52 0.67 -15.94
N HIS A 134 4.24 1.95 -16.19
CA HIS A 134 5.27 2.99 -16.25
C HIS A 134 5.94 3.21 -14.91
N ALA A 135 5.22 3.09 -13.79
CA ALA A 135 5.79 3.19 -12.46
C ALA A 135 6.83 2.09 -12.22
N CYS A 136 6.48 0.83 -12.55
CA CYS A 136 7.40 -0.31 -12.45
C CYS A 136 8.68 -0.05 -13.27
N TYR A 137 8.54 0.48 -14.48
CA TYR A 137 9.68 0.86 -15.32
C TYR A 137 10.54 1.94 -14.67
N GLN A 138 9.94 3.02 -14.16
CA GLN A 138 10.68 4.16 -13.59
C GLN A 138 11.47 3.74 -12.36
N VAL A 139 10.86 3.00 -11.42
CA VAL A 139 11.58 2.55 -10.22
C VAL A 139 12.67 1.53 -10.55
N ALA A 140 12.42 0.59 -11.46
CA ALA A 140 13.44 -0.35 -11.92
C ALA A 140 14.60 0.37 -12.64
N LYS A 141 14.32 1.47 -13.35
CA LYS A 141 15.35 2.31 -13.96
C LYS A 141 16.22 2.95 -12.87
N VAL A 142 15.60 3.60 -11.88
CA VAL A 142 16.30 4.26 -10.76
C VAL A 142 17.15 3.26 -9.97
N ALA A 143 16.59 2.11 -9.57
CA ALA A 143 17.35 1.09 -8.83
C ALA A 143 18.60 0.64 -9.58
N ASN A 144 18.47 0.35 -10.88
CA ASN A 144 19.62 -0.07 -11.70
C ASN A 144 20.67 1.03 -11.89
N GLU A 145 20.27 2.31 -11.95
CA GLU A 145 21.23 3.41 -11.98
C GLU A 145 22.05 3.44 -10.68
N GLN A 146 21.42 3.18 -9.53
CA GLN A 146 22.11 3.06 -8.24
C GLN A 146 23.08 1.87 -8.20
N ILE A 147 22.61 0.68 -8.59
CA ILE A 147 23.45 -0.53 -8.71
C ILE A 147 24.66 -0.27 -9.63
N SER A 148 24.44 0.38 -10.78
CA SER A 148 25.50 0.65 -11.76
C SER A 148 26.55 1.65 -11.27
N MET A 149 26.22 2.50 -10.29
CA MET A 149 27.17 3.43 -9.68
C MET A 149 28.10 2.74 -8.66
N GLY A 150 27.80 1.50 -8.24
CA GLY A 150 28.71 0.68 -7.42
C GLY A 150 28.94 1.19 -5.99
N HIS A 151 28.08 2.09 -5.49
CA HIS A 151 28.15 2.65 -4.13
C HIS A 151 27.06 2.10 -3.20
N THR A 152 26.48 0.97 -3.57
CA THR A 152 25.37 0.37 -2.86
C THR A 152 25.84 -0.72 -1.89
N SER A 153 25.12 -0.88 -0.78
CA SER A 153 25.39 -1.90 0.24
C SER A 153 24.23 -2.89 0.32
N SER A 154 24.52 -4.16 0.62
CA SER A 154 23.45 -5.15 0.80
C SER A 154 22.42 -4.70 1.84
N GLY A 155 21.14 -4.89 1.53
CA GLY A 155 19.99 -4.44 2.33
C GLY A 155 19.61 -2.97 2.14
N GLN A 156 20.32 -2.21 1.29
CA GLN A 156 20.02 -0.80 1.07
C GLN A 156 18.78 -0.63 0.19
N PHE A 157 17.86 0.22 0.61
CA PHE A 157 16.71 0.61 -0.20
C PHE A 157 17.17 1.46 -1.40
N LEU A 158 16.84 1.03 -2.61
CA LEU A 158 17.26 1.69 -3.85
C LEU A 158 16.17 2.57 -4.44
N SER A 159 14.95 2.04 -4.54
CA SER A 159 13.77 2.76 -5.00
C SER A 159 12.50 1.94 -4.77
N GLY A 160 11.32 2.52 -4.96
CA GLY A 160 10.08 1.75 -4.82
C GLY A 160 8.84 2.50 -5.26
N ILE A 161 7.73 1.76 -5.33
CA ILE A 161 6.39 2.32 -5.58
C ILE A 161 5.65 2.35 -4.24
N CYS A 162 5.09 3.51 -3.87
CA CYS A 162 4.20 3.63 -2.73
C CYS A 162 2.76 3.82 -3.22
N LEU A 163 1.94 2.79 -3.10
CA LEU A 163 0.52 2.88 -3.37
C LEU A 163 -0.19 3.46 -2.16
N LEU A 164 -0.99 4.50 -2.40
CA LEU A 164 -1.74 5.20 -1.38
C LEU A 164 -3.24 4.98 -1.58
N PHE A 165 -3.90 4.57 -0.51
CA PHE A 165 -5.34 4.33 -0.47
C PHE A 165 -5.93 5.00 0.76
N GLY A 166 -7.19 5.38 0.65
CA GLY A 166 -7.96 5.80 1.79
C GLY A 166 -9.41 5.39 1.66
N GLY A 167 -10.10 5.31 2.78
CA GLY A 167 -11.54 5.16 2.84
C GLY A 167 -11.99 4.63 4.19
N GLU A 168 -13.13 3.94 4.18
CA GLU A 168 -13.73 3.35 5.37
C GLU A 168 -14.38 2.00 4.99
N ALA A 169 -13.54 0.99 4.77
CA ALA A 169 -14.01 -0.39 4.60
C ALA A 169 -14.32 -1.00 5.98
N THR A 170 -15.19 -1.99 6.06
CA THR A 170 -15.72 -2.54 7.31
C THR A 170 -15.29 -3.98 7.53
N VAL A 171 -15.17 -4.39 8.79
CA VAL A 171 -14.96 -5.80 9.17
C VAL A 171 -16.29 -6.36 9.63
N LYS A 172 -16.69 -7.51 9.09
CA LYS A 172 -17.88 -8.23 9.54
C LYS A 172 -17.57 -8.97 10.84
N ALA A 173 -17.82 -8.33 11.97
CA ALA A 173 -17.65 -8.95 13.27
C ALA A 173 -18.68 -10.07 13.49
N ASN A 174 -18.22 -11.24 13.92
CA ASN A 174 -19.11 -12.30 14.40
C ASN A 174 -19.51 -11.99 15.85
N VAL A 175 -20.79 -11.67 16.07
CA VAL A 175 -21.37 -11.23 17.35
C VAL A 175 -21.17 -12.24 18.50
N LYS A 176 -20.75 -13.48 18.20
CA LYS A 176 -20.53 -14.54 19.18
C LYS A 176 -19.12 -14.55 19.81
N SER A 177 -18.17 -13.74 19.33
CA SER A 177 -16.80 -13.70 19.86
C SER A 177 -16.71 -12.69 21.02
N VAL A 178 -16.48 -13.19 22.24
CA VAL A 178 -16.29 -12.36 23.46
C VAL A 178 -14.90 -11.68 23.48
N THR A 179 -14.01 -12.07 22.56
CA THR A 179 -12.58 -11.69 22.55
C THR A 179 -12.16 -10.95 21.28
N SER A 180 -13.07 -10.21 20.63
CA SER A 180 -12.70 -9.41 19.45
C SER A 180 -11.77 -8.25 19.85
N ASN A 181 -10.46 -8.44 19.68
CA ASN A 181 -9.46 -7.41 19.90
C ASN A 181 -8.78 -7.06 18.57
N GLY A 182 -9.36 -6.10 17.86
CA GLY A 182 -8.94 -5.72 16.53
C GLY A 182 -9.79 -4.59 15.96
N GLY A 183 -9.33 -4.03 14.86
CA GLY A 183 -10.02 -3.02 14.09
C GLY A 183 -9.80 -3.21 12.60
N ARG A 184 -10.37 -2.32 11.80
CA ARG A 184 -10.31 -2.37 10.34
C ARG A 184 -8.88 -2.30 9.82
N CYS A 185 -8.04 -1.43 10.39
CA CYS A 185 -6.68 -1.23 9.93
C CYS A 185 -5.76 -2.39 10.30
N SER A 186 -5.80 -2.86 11.55
CA SER A 186 -5.06 -4.03 12.00
C SER A 186 -5.51 -5.31 11.27
N HIS A 187 -6.81 -5.47 11.01
CA HIS A 187 -7.34 -6.56 10.19
C HIS A 187 -6.83 -6.48 8.75
N ALA A 188 -6.80 -5.29 8.15
CA ALA A 188 -6.25 -5.09 6.82
C ALA A 188 -4.79 -5.53 6.72
N ALA A 189 -3.95 -5.12 7.68
CA ALA A 189 -2.54 -5.49 7.68
C ALA A 189 -2.35 -7.01 7.77
N LEU A 190 -3.02 -7.67 8.72
CA LEU A 190 -2.92 -9.12 8.86
C LEU A 190 -3.46 -9.88 7.64
N ALA A 191 -4.58 -9.43 7.07
CA ALA A 191 -5.15 -10.04 5.87
C ALA A 191 -4.24 -9.86 4.64
N THR A 192 -3.61 -8.70 4.48
CA THR A 192 -2.63 -8.46 3.41
C THR A 192 -1.42 -9.36 3.57
N ALA A 193 -0.86 -9.50 4.78
CA ALA A 193 0.27 -10.40 5.04
C ALA A 193 -0.06 -11.87 4.71
N LEU A 194 -1.22 -12.34 5.19
CA LEU A 194 -1.69 -13.71 4.90
C LEU A 194 -1.82 -13.95 3.40
N ARG A 195 -2.40 -12.98 2.68
CA ARG A 195 -2.55 -13.10 1.24
C ARG A 195 -1.21 -13.12 0.50
N LEU A 196 -0.24 -12.32 0.94
CA LEU A 196 1.12 -12.32 0.37
C LEU A 196 1.82 -13.67 0.57
N TYR A 197 1.70 -14.26 1.77
CA TYR A 197 2.19 -15.62 2.04
C TYR A 197 1.59 -16.65 1.08
N GLU A 198 0.26 -16.62 0.89
CA GLU A 198 -0.41 -17.52 -0.07
C GLU A 198 0.09 -17.35 -1.51
N LEU A 199 0.29 -16.10 -1.95
CA LEU A 199 0.80 -15.80 -3.29
C LEU A 199 2.23 -16.28 -3.48
N GLN A 200 3.07 -16.17 -2.44
CA GLN A 200 4.45 -16.64 -2.45
C GLN A 200 4.52 -18.17 -2.48
N ALA A 201 3.74 -18.86 -1.64
CA ALA A 201 3.65 -20.31 -1.62
C ALA A 201 3.24 -20.88 -2.99
N ASN A 202 2.30 -20.22 -3.67
CA ASN A 202 1.87 -20.59 -5.01
C ASN A 202 2.92 -20.26 -6.10
N SER A 203 3.71 -19.21 -5.92
CA SER A 203 4.70 -18.75 -6.91
C SER A 203 5.99 -19.57 -6.90
N ASN A 204 6.40 -20.12 -5.76
CA ASN A 204 7.59 -20.99 -5.66
C ASN A 204 7.45 -22.30 -6.48
N SER A 205 6.25 -22.62 -6.96
CA SER A 205 6.00 -23.74 -7.89
C SER A 205 6.30 -23.41 -9.36
N ASN A 206 6.43 -22.13 -9.72
CA ASN A 206 6.60 -21.68 -11.11
C ASN A 206 7.83 -20.76 -11.23
N SER A 207 8.81 -21.18 -12.04
CA SER A 207 10.09 -20.50 -12.31
C SER A 207 9.95 -18.99 -12.52
N SER A 208 10.18 -18.22 -11.45
CA SER A 208 10.27 -16.77 -11.52
C SER A 208 11.66 -16.35 -12.01
N PRO A 209 11.78 -15.26 -12.78
CA PRO A 209 13.08 -14.78 -13.23
C PRO A 209 13.97 -14.47 -12.03
N SER A 210 15.14 -15.11 -11.99
CA SER A 210 16.16 -14.93 -10.96
C SER A 210 16.85 -13.56 -11.12
N SER A 211 16.18 -12.49 -10.68
CA SER A 211 16.91 -11.26 -10.37
C SER A 211 17.49 -11.41 -8.96
N PRO A 212 18.78 -11.10 -8.75
CA PRO A 212 19.39 -11.13 -7.43
C PRO A 212 18.90 -10.00 -6.53
N THR A 213 18.23 -9.00 -7.09
CA THR A 213 17.76 -7.80 -6.39
C THR A 213 16.43 -8.09 -5.66
N PRO A 214 16.42 -8.14 -4.31
CA PRO A 214 15.19 -8.36 -3.56
C PRO A 214 14.15 -7.24 -3.80
N ILE A 215 12.89 -7.65 -3.88
CA ILE A 215 11.73 -6.75 -3.84
C ILE A 215 10.83 -7.19 -2.71
N HIS A 216 10.68 -6.32 -1.71
CA HIS A 216 9.84 -6.53 -0.52
C HIS A 216 8.56 -5.70 -0.59
N ILE A 217 7.50 -6.22 0.01
CA ILE A 217 6.20 -5.56 0.11
C ILE A 217 5.91 -5.25 1.58
N SER A 218 5.74 -3.97 1.89
CA SER A 218 5.31 -3.50 3.21
C SER A 218 3.95 -2.84 3.11
N PHE A 219 3.05 -3.13 4.04
CA PHE A 219 1.71 -2.58 4.09
C PHE A 219 1.40 -1.95 5.46
N TYR A 220 1.09 -0.68 5.44
CA TYR A 220 0.77 0.13 6.60
C TYR A 220 -0.70 0.55 6.55
N ALA A 221 -1.41 0.37 7.66
CA ALA A 221 -2.82 0.76 7.80
C ALA A 221 -3.01 1.51 9.11
N ARG A 222 -3.69 2.67 9.06
CA ARG A 222 -3.93 3.50 10.24
C ARG A 222 -5.23 4.28 10.17
N ALA A 223 -5.97 4.27 11.28
CA ALA A 223 -7.10 5.15 11.53
C ALA A 223 -6.58 6.56 11.87
N SER A 224 -7.08 7.58 11.17
CA SER A 224 -6.59 8.95 11.31
C SER A 224 -6.94 9.60 12.64
N ASP A 225 -7.98 9.14 13.33
CA ASP A 225 -8.33 9.54 14.69
C ASP A 225 -7.41 8.93 15.76
N GLY A 226 -6.61 7.94 15.36
CA GLY A 226 -5.66 7.25 16.22
C GLY A 226 -6.26 6.11 17.02
N LEU A 227 -7.47 5.65 16.67
CA LEU A 227 -8.17 4.54 17.31
C LEU A 227 -8.72 3.60 16.22
N ASP A 228 -8.20 2.38 16.16
CA ASP A 228 -8.64 1.36 15.22
C ASP A 228 -9.40 0.25 15.94
N GLY A 229 -10.73 0.26 15.76
CA GLY A 229 -11.65 -0.72 16.35
C GLY A 229 -12.33 -0.23 17.64
N PRO A 230 -13.22 -1.06 18.23
CA PRO A 230 -13.95 -0.71 19.45
C PRO A 230 -13.04 -0.69 20.70
N THR A 231 -11.80 -1.16 20.57
CA THR A 231 -10.85 -1.24 21.66
C THR A 231 -9.79 -0.14 21.51
N ALA A 232 -9.45 0.53 22.61
CA ALA A 232 -8.40 1.57 22.63
C ALA A 232 -6.98 0.98 22.58
N PHE A 233 -6.78 -0.17 21.95
CA PHE A 233 -5.49 -0.88 21.93
C PHE A 233 -4.52 -0.34 20.89
N GLY A 234 -5.01 0.11 19.74
CA GLY A 234 -4.14 0.58 18.67
C GLY A 234 -4.78 1.58 17.74
N ALA A 235 -3.96 2.16 16.89
CA ALA A 235 -4.35 3.03 15.79
C ALA A 235 -4.34 2.30 14.43
N GLY A 236 -3.92 1.03 14.39
CA GLY A 236 -3.75 0.23 13.18
C GLY A 236 -2.54 -0.69 13.29
N ALA A 237 -1.95 -1.07 12.15
CA ALA A 237 -0.79 -1.96 12.12
C ALA A 237 0.03 -1.81 10.84
N TRP A 238 1.26 -2.33 10.88
CA TRP A 238 2.12 -2.56 9.73
C TRP A 238 2.46 -4.04 9.63
N SER A 239 2.49 -4.56 8.40
CA SER A 239 2.94 -5.90 8.05
C SER A 239 3.85 -5.90 6.82
N THR A 240 4.73 -6.89 6.73
CA THR A 240 5.56 -7.15 5.53
C THR A 240 5.14 -8.46 4.85
N ASP A 241 5.69 -8.73 3.66
CA ASP A 241 5.61 -10.04 3.00
C ASP A 241 6.36 -11.15 3.73
N GLU A 242 7.12 -10.82 4.77
CA GLU A 242 7.86 -11.77 5.61
C GLU A 242 7.20 -12.00 6.98
N LEU A 243 6.08 -11.35 7.28
CA LEU A 243 5.40 -11.46 8.58
C LEU A 243 4.93 -12.88 8.91
N ILE A 244 4.54 -13.65 7.89
CA ILE A 244 4.09 -15.04 8.04
C ILE A 244 5.11 -15.92 7.32
N GLU A 245 5.85 -16.72 8.10
CA GLU A 245 6.97 -17.51 7.59
C GLU A 245 6.54 -18.94 7.22
N ASP A 246 5.57 -19.49 7.98
CA ASP A 246 5.18 -20.89 7.87
C ASP A 246 3.66 -21.11 7.93
N SER A 247 3.26 -22.35 7.69
CA SER A 247 1.84 -22.72 7.65
C SER A 247 1.16 -22.60 9.02
N ALA A 248 1.89 -22.80 10.12
CA ALA A 248 1.34 -22.68 11.46
C ALA A 248 1.04 -21.21 11.79
N GLU A 249 1.92 -20.28 11.40
CA GLU A 249 1.66 -18.85 11.49
C GLU A 249 0.51 -18.40 10.58
N ALA A 250 0.42 -18.97 9.37
CA ALA A 250 -0.69 -18.71 8.45
C ALA A 250 -2.04 -19.16 9.04
N ASP A 251 -2.08 -20.34 9.67
CA ASP A 251 -3.29 -20.86 10.32
C ASP A 251 -3.67 -20.01 11.55
N ARG A 252 -2.69 -19.53 12.31
CA ARG A 252 -2.92 -18.57 13.40
C ARG A 252 -3.48 -17.25 12.89
N ALA A 253 -2.91 -16.71 11.82
CA ALA A 253 -3.39 -15.47 11.19
C ALA A 253 -4.85 -15.63 10.72
N LYS A 254 -5.19 -16.74 10.06
CA LYS A 254 -6.58 -17.07 9.67
C LYS A 254 -7.50 -17.12 10.88
N GLN A 255 -7.09 -17.78 11.96
CA GLN A 255 -7.89 -17.87 13.18
C GLN A 255 -8.17 -16.48 13.78
N CYS A 256 -7.13 -15.65 13.90
CA CYS A 256 -7.26 -14.27 14.39
C CYS A 256 -8.18 -13.42 13.51
N LEU A 257 -8.09 -13.53 12.18
CA LEU A 257 -8.98 -12.83 11.26
C LEU A 257 -10.44 -13.30 11.43
N MET A 258 -10.67 -14.61 11.56
CA MET A 258 -12.01 -15.18 11.78
C MET A 258 -12.62 -14.77 13.12
N SER A 259 -11.82 -14.63 14.17
CA SER A 259 -12.26 -14.20 15.50
C SER A 259 -12.28 -12.69 15.70
N CYS A 260 -11.89 -11.90 14.68
CA CYS A 260 -11.70 -10.44 14.77
C CYS A 260 -10.71 -10.04 15.88
N ASP A 261 -9.64 -10.82 16.02
CA ASP A 261 -8.57 -10.66 17.01
C ASP A 261 -7.23 -10.34 16.34
N SER A 262 -7.23 -9.38 15.40
CA SER A 262 -6.02 -8.97 14.68
C SER A 262 -4.94 -8.42 15.62
N TYR A 263 -5.31 -7.67 16.67
CA TYR A 263 -4.32 -7.24 17.67
C TYR A 263 -3.82 -8.40 18.52
N GLY A 264 -4.63 -9.41 18.81
CA GLY A 264 -4.15 -10.63 19.45
C GLY A 264 -3.03 -11.29 18.65
N TYR A 265 -3.08 -11.27 17.32
CA TYR A 265 -1.96 -11.71 16.49
C TYR A 265 -0.71 -10.85 16.75
N PHE A 266 -0.80 -9.53 16.61
CA PHE A 266 0.35 -8.64 16.76
C PHE A 266 0.89 -8.56 18.20
N ALA A 267 0.06 -8.76 19.22
CA ALA A 267 0.42 -8.65 20.64
C ALA A 267 0.94 -9.96 21.23
N ASN A 268 0.34 -11.10 20.88
CA ASN A 268 0.72 -12.41 21.41
C ASN A 268 1.83 -13.08 20.59
N GLY A 269 2.42 -12.37 19.64
CA GLY A 269 3.59 -12.83 18.92
C GLY A 269 4.84 -12.63 19.75
N SER A 270 5.18 -13.57 20.63
CA SER A 270 6.49 -13.64 21.32
C SER A 270 7.70 -13.84 20.39
N LYS A 271 7.48 -13.73 19.08
CA LYS A 271 8.41 -13.92 17.96
C LYS A 271 8.21 -12.94 16.81
N ILE A 272 7.27 -11.99 16.90
CA ILE A 272 7.14 -11.01 15.83
C ILE A 272 8.36 -10.10 15.92
N ASP A 273 9.30 -10.36 15.03
CA ASP A 273 10.39 -9.46 14.71
C ASP A 273 9.75 -8.10 14.37
N ALA A 274 10.15 -7.06 15.12
CA ALA A 274 9.59 -5.72 14.97
C ALA A 274 9.78 -5.18 13.54
N ASP A 275 10.78 -5.71 12.82
CA ASP A 275 11.10 -5.38 11.44
C ASP A 275 10.14 -6.04 10.43
N LYS A 276 9.36 -7.04 10.84
CA LYS A 276 8.41 -7.77 9.98
C LYS A 276 6.96 -7.31 10.12
N GLY A 277 6.62 -6.72 11.26
CA GLY A 277 5.31 -6.12 11.47
C GLY A 277 5.06 -5.77 12.93
N HIS A 278 4.16 -4.83 13.18
CA HIS A 278 3.74 -4.46 14.53
C HIS A 278 2.42 -3.70 14.51
N TYR A 279 1.72 -3.72 15.65
CA TYR A 279 0.58 -2.82 15.84
C TYR A 279 1.06 -1.41 16.17
N LEU A 280 0.27 -0.42 15.75
CA LEU A 280 0.52 0.98 16.05
C LEU A 280 -0.17 1.32 17.37
N PRO A 281 0.54 1.80 18.41
CA PRO A 281 -0.08 2.15 19.68
C PRO A 281 -1.19 3.20 19.51
N ALA A 282 -2.26 3.06 20.30
CA ALA A 282 -3.35 4.03 20.30
C ALA A 282 -2.84 5.42 20.70
N ARG A 283 -3.21 6.43 19.90
CA ARG A 283 -2.86 7.83 20.18
C ARG A 283 -3.81 8.76 19.47
N LEU A 284 -4.69 9.41 20.25
CA LEU A 284 -5.59 10.44 19.75
C LEU A 284 -4.82 11.53 18.99
N THR A 285 -5.27 11.82 17.78
CA THR A 285 -4.62 12.78 16.88
C THR A 285 -5.30 14.16 16.90
N GLY A 286 -6.54 14.25 17.39
CA GLY A 286 -7.35 15.46 17.36
C GLY A 286 -7.97 15.76 15.99
N THR A 287 -7.97 14.80 15.06
CA THR A 287 -8.59 14.91 13.73
C THR A 287 -9.21 13.58 13.31
N ASN A 288 -10.13 13.59 12.35
CA ASN A 288 -10.64 12.36 11.74
C ASN A 288 -10.96 12.62 10.26
N VAL A 289 -10.24 11.91 9.39
CA VAL A 289 -10.42 11.87 7.94
C VAL A 289 -10.52 10.42 7.44
N MET A 290 -11.05 9.50 8.25
CA MET A 290 -11.17 8.05 8.00
C MET A 290 -9.80 7.32 8.02
N ASP A 291 -9.69 6.17 7.33
CA ASP A 291 -8.52 5.30 7.38
C ASP A 291 -7.56 5.59 6.21
N LEU A 292 -6.26 5.52 6.49
CA LEU A 292 -5.18 5.64 5.50
C LEU A 292 -4.43 4.32 5.37
N PHE A 293 -4.15 3.93 4.13
CA PHE A 293 -3.38 2.73 3.81
C PHE A 293 -2.24 3.08 2.87
N MET A 294 -1.06 2.51 3.12
CA MET A 294 0.13 2.66 2.29
C MET A 294 0.72 1.30 2.00
N CYS A 295 0.95 0.98 0.73
CA CYS A 295 1.66 -0.23 0.33
C CYS A 295 2.96 0.16 -0.38
N LEU A 296 4.10 -0.09 0.25
CA LEU A 296 5.41 0.10 -0.33
C LEU A 296 5.86 -1.19 -1.01
N ILE A 297 6.16 -1.12 -2.31
CA ILE A 297 6.85 -2.15 -3.06
C ILE A 297 8.27 -1.65 -3.30
N GLY A 298 9.19 -2.07 -2.44
CA GLY A 298 10.57 -1.57 -2.37
C GLY A 298 11.57 -2.50 -3.04
N ILE A 299 12.54 -1.93 -3.76
CA ILE A 299 13.66 -2.60 -4.39
C ILE A 299 14.90 -2.35 -3.52
N TYR A 300 15.63 -3.41 -3.20
CA TYR A 300 16.78 -3.39 -2.31
C TYR A 300 18.00 -4.07 -2.97
N GLU A 301 19.21 -3.65 -2.61
CA GLU A 301 20.48 -4.27 -3.06
C GLU A 301 20.78 -5.58 -2.31
#